data_AF-A0A6A4ESX1-F1
#
_entry.id   AF-A0A6A4ESX1-F1
#
_cell.length_a   1.000
_cell.length_b   1.000
_cell.length_c   1.000
_cell.angle_alpha   90.00
_cell.angle_beta   90.00
_cell.angle_gamma   90.00
#
_symmetry.space_group_name_H-M   'P 1'
#
loop_
_entity.id
_entity.type
_entity.pdbx_description
1 polymer ?
#
loop_
_entity_poly.entity_id
_entity_poly.type
_entity_poly.pdbx_seq_one_letter_code
_entity_poly.pdbx_strand_id
1 'polypeptide(L)'
;MEEEASDAESPILAEVTAAGGDETLKGMTKFSAPELDALWALVEPAVTIAWTQGRGRKPSISGKDALFVTLTVLKHFDTWQKHAIDFNIGMSTLEKMVHRVIRTIEPVQYPQMVKRVTMANQVESGNAFRNYPHAHYATDIKFQPAYRPSGRFTEQKVYFSAKHKIYGFKIECSVAPPGLAVDVSDHSPGSCSDVTMMLDRLTVHRQMLRKDDTSGPEMGGEPPQFPDIYP
;
A
#
# COMPACT_ATOMS: atom_id res chain seq x y z
N MET A 1 28.08 -34.16 -3.56
CA MET A 1 26.67 -33.77 -3.72
C MET A 1 26.29 -33.20 -2.36
N GLU A 2 26.64 -31.95 -2.14
CA GLU A 2 26.32 -31.25 -0.90
C GLU A 2 24.82 -30.96 -0.93
N GLU A 3 24.12 -31.34 0.13
CA GLU A 3 22.72 -31.00 0.34
C GLU A 3 22.55 -29.49 0.18
N GLU A 4 21.80 -29.08 -0.85
CA GLU A 4 21.11 -27.80 -0.85
C GLU A 4 20.15 -27.82 0.35
N ALA A 5 20.62 -27.31 1.49
CA ALA A 5 19.76 -26.98 2.60
C ALA A 5 18.65 -26.07 2.09
N SER A 6 17.43 -26.61 2.07
CA SER A 6 16.18 -25.93 1.78
C SER A 6 16.15 -24.55 2.43
N ASP A 7 16.34 -23.50 1.64
CA ASP A 7 16.23 -22.09 2.04
C ASP A 7 14.74 -21.69 2.28
N ALA A 8 13.86 -22.68 2.50
CA ALA A 8 12.40 -22.56 2.47
C ALA A 8 11.71 -22.68 3.84
N GLU A 9 12.42 -23.02 4.92
CA GLU A 9 11.81 -22.97 6.24
C GLU A 9 11.67 -21.50 6.66
N SER A 10 10.44 -21.10 6.94
CA SER A 10 10.08 -19.76 7.47
C SER A 10 9.80 -19.92 8.96
N PRO A 11 10.84 -20.09 9.80
CA PRO A 11 10.70 -20.48 11.20
C PRO A 11 9.88 -19.47 12.01
N ILE A 12 9.99 -18.16 11.73
CA ILE A 12 9.23 -17.15 12.48
C ILE A 12 7.73 -17.30 12.18
N LEU A 13 7.37 -17.42 10.90
CA LEU A 13 5.98 -17.63 10.51
C LEU A 13 5.44 -18.98 11.02
N ALA A 14 6.27 -20.03 11.02
CA ALA A 14 5.90 -21.34 11.53
C ALA A 14 5.64 -21.30 13.05
N GLU A 15 6.48 -20.61 13.83
CA GLU A 15 6.29 -20.43 15.27
C GLU A 15 5.00 -19.68 15.59
N VAL A 16 4.71 -18.59 14.88
CA VAL A 16 3.46 -17.82 15.04
C VAL A 16 2.23 -18.67 14.71
N THR A 17 2.32 -19.46 13.65
CA THR A 17 1.24 -20.37 13.25
C THR A 17 1.04 -21.49 14.28
N ALA A 18 2.12 -22.03 14.87
CA ALA A 18 2.06 -23.03 15.92
C ALA A 18 1.50 -22.48 17.24
N ALA A 19 1.79 -21.21 17.57
CA ALA A 19 1.37 -20.59 18.82
C ALA A 19 -0.14 -20.30 18.89
N GLY A 20 -0.75 -19.93 17.76
CA GLY A 20 -2.18 -19.58 17.76
C GLY A 20 -2.82 -19.47 16.38
N GLY A 21 -2.26 -20.14 15.38
CA GLY A 21 -2.85 -20.33 14.06
C GLY A 21 -3.18 -19.04 13.31
N ASP A 22 -4.20 -19.13 12.48
CA ASP A 22 -4.64 -18.07 11.56
C ASP A 22 -5.12 -16.80 12.29
N GLU A 23 -5.71 -16.94 13.48
CA GLU A 23 -6.17 -15.79 14.26
C GLU A 23 -5.01 -14.95 14.79
N THR A 24 -3.92 -15.60 15.21
CA THR A 24 -2.70 -14.89 15.62
C THR A 24 -2.05 -14.21 14.42
N LEU A 25 -1.99 -14.90 13.27
CA LEU A 25 -1.48 -14.34 12.03
C LEU A 25 -2.24 -13.08 11.59
N LYS A 26 -3.58 -13.15 11.51
CA LYS A 26 -4.44 -11.98 11.26
C LYS A 26 -4.26 -10.90 12.32
N GLY A 27 -4.08 -11.31 13.57
CA GLY A 27 -3.73 -10.50 14.73
C GLY A 27 -2.41 -9.75 14.58
N MET A 28 -1.50 -10.19 13.72
CA MET A 28 -0.20 -9.54 13.45
C MET A 28 -0.13 -8.83 12.09
N THR A 29 -0.85 -9.29 11.06
CA THR A 29 -0.68 -8.75 9.68
C THR A 29 -1.96 -8.21 9.03
N LYS A 30 -3.14 -8.57 9.57
CA LYS A 30 -4.47 -8.42 8.93
C LYS A 30 -4.72 -9.35 7.74
N PHE A 31 -3.80 -10.26 7.44
CA PHE A 31 -3.98 -11.29 6.42
C PHE A 31 -4.22 -12.63 7.08
N SER A 32 -5.16 -13.40 6.53
CA SER A 32 -5.23 -14.85 6.75
C SER A 32 -4.04 -15.57 6.11
N ALA A 33 -3.81 -16.81 6.48
CA ALA A 33 -2.74 -17.64 5.92
C ALA A 33 -2.88 -17.78 4.38
N PRO A 34 -4.07 -18.07 3.82
CA PRO A 34 -4.23 -18.11 2.36
C PRO A 34 -3.95 -16.77 1.67
N GLU A 35 -4.34 -15.64 2.28
CA GLU A 35 -4.07 -14.32 1.71
C GLU A 35 -2.58 -13.97 1.77
N LEU A 36 -1.89 -14.34 2.86
CA LEU A 36 -0.46 -14.16 2.99
C LEU A 36 0.30 -15.04 1.99
N ASP A 37 -0.14 -16.28 1.77
CA ASP A 37 0.44 -17.18 0.77
C ASP A 37 0.24 -16.66 -0.65
N ALA A 38 -0.95 -16.12 -0.96
CA ALA A 38 -1.22 -15.47 -2.24
C ALA A 38 -0.33 -14.23 -2.43
N LEU A 39 -0.13 -13.42 -1.38
CA LEU A 39 0.77 -12.28 -1.41
C LEU A 39 2.24 -12.71 -1.57
N TRP A 40 2.66 -13.78 -0.90
CA TRP A 40 3.99 -14.35 -1.02
C TRP A 40 4.25 -14.83 -2.45
N ALA A 41 3.34 -15.62 -3.04
CA ALA A 41 3.46 -16.12 -4.40
C ALA A 41 3.65 -14.98 -5.44
N LEU A 42 3.06 -13.81 -5.17
CA LEU A 42 3.21 -12.62 -6.02
C LEU A 42 4.62 -12.05 -6.03
N VAL A 43 5.28 -12.05 -4.87
CA VAL A 43 6.56 -11.34 -4.65
C VAL A 43 7.75 -12.28 -4.50
N GLU A 44 7.51 -13.57 -4.30
CA GLU A 44 8.50 -14.61 -4.07
C GLU A 44 9.64 -14.56 -5.10
N PRO A 45 9.41 -14.48 -6.42
CA PRO A 45 10.52 -14.40 -7.37
C PRO A 45 11.46 -13.23 -7.10
N ALA A 46 10.90 -12.04 -6.84
CA ALA A 46 11.69 -10.84 -6.59
C ALA A 46 12.40 -10.89 -5.23
N VAL A 47 11.73 -11.38 -4.19
CA VAL A 47 12.31 -11.52 -2.86
C VAL A 47 13.41 -12.58 -2.86
N THR A 48 13.20 -13.73 -3.50
CA THR A 48 14.19 -14.81 -3.62
C THR A 48 15.44 -14.33 -4.36
N ILE A 49 15.29 -13.62 -5.48
CA ILE A 49 16.43 -12.99 -6.18
C ILE A 49 17.16 -12.04 -5.23
N ALA A 50 16.42 -11.14 -4.57
CA ALA A 50 17.03 -10.18 -3.67
C ALA A 50 17.77 -10.86 -2.51
N TRP A 51 17.25 -11.95 -1.94
CA TRP A 51 17.81 -12.64 -0.77
C TRP A 51 18.99 -13.55 -1.11
N THR A 52 18.97 -14.21 -2.26
CA THR A 52 19.95 -15.24 -2.64
C THR A 52 21.06 -14.71 -3.55
N GLN A 53 20.76 -13.71 -4.39
CA GLN A 53 21.71 -13.19 -5.37
C GLN A 53 22.47 -11.99 -4.78
N GLY A 54 23.64 -12.27 -4.19
CA GLY A 54 24.55 -11.26 -3.67
C GLY A 54 25.92 -11.83 -3.32
N ARG A 55 26.96 -10.99 -3.32
CA ARG A 55 28.32 -11.36 -2.90
C ARG A 55 28.53 -11.26 -1.38
N GLY A 56 27.51 -10.83 -0.64
CA GLY A 56 27.57 -10.61 0.80
C GLY A 56 27.16 -11.83 1.61
N ARG A 57 27.23 -11.70 2.94
CA ARG A 57 26.71 -12.69 3.88
C ARG A 57 25.21 -12.90 3.61
N LYS A 58 24.80 -14.16 3.47
CA LYS A 58 23.37 -14.52 3.35
C LYS A 58 22.59 -14.02 4.58
N PRO A 59 21.40 -13.43 4.42
CA PRO A 59 20.54 -13.06 5.54
C PRO A 59 20.23 -14.30 6.41
N SER A 60 20.16 -14.14 7.73
CA SER A 60 19.78 -15.21 8.66
C SER A 60 18.27 -15.45 8.74
N ILE A 61 17.47 -14.59 8.11
CA ILE A 61 16.01 -14.63 8.11
C ILE A 61 15.58 -14.92 6.67
N SER A 62 14.65 -15.87 6.50
CA SER A 62 14.12 -16.24 5.20
C SER A 62 13.39 -15.05 4.54
N GLY A 63 13.25 -15.07 3.21
CA GLY A 63 12.54 -14.02 2.48
C GLY A 63 11.07 -13.89 2.92
N LYS A 64 10.41 -15.00 3.18
CA LYS A 64 9.00 -15.04 3.60
C LYS A 64 8.82 -14.57 5.04
N ASP A 65 9.73 -14.92 5.96
CA ASP A 65 9.75 -14.35 7.30
C ASP A 65 9.99 -12.84 7.26
N ALA A 66 10.90 -12.37 6.40
CA ALA A 66 11.14 -10.94 6.24
C ALA A 66 9.89 -10.18 5.73
N LEU A 67 9.13 -10.78 4.80
CA LEU A 67 7.83 -10.24 4.38
C LEU A 67 6.84 -10.21 5.55
N PHE A 68 6.69 -11.30 6.29
CA PHE A 68 5.79 -11.39 7.44
C PHE A 68 6.10 -10.33 8.52
N VAL A 69 7.38 -10.19 8.89
CA VAL A 69 7.84 -9.17 9.83
C VAL A 69 7.54 -7.77 9.31
N THR A 70 7.77 -7.52 8.01
CA THR A 70 7.46 -6.23 7.37
C THR A 70 5.98 -5.89 7.45
N LEU A 71 5.09 -6.84 7.15
CA LEU A 71 3.64 -6.63 7.26
C LEU A 71 3.21 -6.35 8.71
N THR A 72 3.84 -7.02 9.68
CA THR A 72 3.58 -6.76 11.10
C THR A 72 3.99 -5.33 11.49
N VAL A 73 5.18 -4.89 11.07
CA VAL A 73 5.64 -3.51 11.29
C VAL A 73 4.69 -2.49 10.67
N LEU A 74 4.25 -2.73 9.43
CA LEU A 74 3.34 -1.82 8.72
C LEU A 74 1.96 -1.74 9.37
N LYS A 75 1.45 -2.86 9.91
CA LYS A 75 0.16 -2.90 10.60
C LYS A 75 0.18 -2.12 11.92
N HIS A 76 1.18 -2.38 12.75
CA HIS A 76 1.21 -1.87 14.12
C HIS A 76 1.77 -0.45 14.20
N PHE A 77 2.64 -0.06 13.26
CA PHE A 77 3.24 1.28 13.16
C PHE A 77 3.85 1.75 14.49
N ASP A 78 4.46 0.81 15.22
CA ASP A 78 5.09 1.03 16.51
C ASP A 78 6.58 1.42 16.33
N THR A 79 7.27 1.67 17.45
CA THR A 79 8.71 1.99 17.42
C THR A 79 9.54 0.81 16.92
N TRP A 80 10.65 1.09 16.22
CA TRP A 80 11.63 0.08 15.82
C TRP A 80 12.15 -0.74 17.00
N GLN A 81 12.33 -0.11 18.17
CA GLN A 81 12.71 -0.75 19.43
C GLN A 81 11.74 -1.87 19.81
N LYS A 82 10.43 -1.60 19.75
CA LYS A 82 9.42 -2.57 20.14
C LYS A 82 9.44 -3.78 19.21
N HIS A 83 9.40 -3.56 17.90
CA HIS A 83 9.44 -4.65 16.94
C HIS A 83 10.76 -5.43 16.97
N ALA A 84 11.88 -4.77 17.29
CA ALA A 84 13.17 -5.44 17.50
C ALA A 84 13.12 -6.43 18.66
N ILE A 85 12.43 -6.06 19.75
CA ILE A 85 12.19 -6.95 20.91
C ILE A 85 11.23 -8.07 20.51
N ASP A 86 10.10 -7.74 19.88
CA ASP A 86 9.06 -8.71 19.50
C ASP A 86 9.61 -9.86 18.65
N PHE A 87 10.52 -9.55 17.71
CA PHE A 87 11.12 -10.54 16.81
C PHE A 87 12.51 -11.02 17.22
N ASN A 88 13.06 -10.50 18.33
CA ASN A 88 14.44 -10.76 18.75
C ASN A 88 15.49 -10.48 17.65
N ILE A 89 15.31 -9.37 16.92
CA ILE A 89 16.20 -8.92 15.84
C ILE A 89 16.81 -7.58 16.24
N GLY A 90 18.12 -7.42 16.07
CA GLY A 90 18.78 -6.13 16.32
C GLY A 90 18.11 -4.99 15.54
N MET A 91 17.80 -3.87 16.21
CA MET A 91 16.99 -2.76 15.65
C MET A 91 17.47 -2.26 14.28
N SER A 92 18.78 -2.00 14.12
CA SER A 92 19.33 -1.56 12.84
C SER A 92 19.21 -2.63 11.74
N THR A 93 19.28 -3.90 12.12
CA THR A 93 19.08 -5.03 11.19
C THR A 93 17.63 -5.11 10.76
N LEU A 94 16.69 -4.99 11.71
CA LEU A 94 15.25 -4.98 11.44
C LEU A 94 14.87 -3.84 10.48
N GLU A 95 15.29 -2.60 10.79
CA GLU A 95 15.01 -1.42 9.97
C GLU A 95 15.52 -1.61 8.54
N LYS A 96 16.78 -2.02 8.37
CA LYS A 96 17.37 -2.26 7.04
C LYS A 96 16.65 -3.39 6.29
N MET A 97 16.26 -4.44 7.00
CA MET A 97 15.52 -5.57 6.43
C MET A 97 14.15 -5.10 5.91
N VAL A 98 13.37 -4.40 6.73
CA VAL A 98 12.05 -3.88 6.36
C VAL A 98 12.14 -2.95 5.14
N HIS A 99 13.10 -2.01 5.14
CA HIS A 99 13.31 -1.15 3.98
C HIS A 99 13.70 -1.91 2.72
N ARG A 100 14.53 -2.96 2.84
CA ARG A 100 14.90 -3.83 1.71
C ARG A 100 13.67 -4.55 1.16
N VAL A 101 12.84 -5.14 2.03
CA VAL A 101 11.60 -5.81 1.63
C VAL A 101 10.71 -4.84 0.87
N ILE A 102 10.39 -3.67 1.44
CA ILE A 102 9.52 -2.67 0.80
C ILE A 102 10.03 -2.30 -0.59
N ARG A 103 11.32 -1.97 -0.73
CA ARG A 103 11.93 -1.63 -2.03
C ARG A 103 11.90 -2.76 -3.04
N THR A 104 11.95 -4.01 -2.58
CA THR A 104 11.89 -5.19 -3.44
C THR A 104 10.47 -5.49 -3.90
N ILE A 105 9.48 -5.36 -3.01
CA ILE A 105 8.09 -5.76 -3.29
C ILE A 105 7.27 -4.66 -3.96
N GLU A 106 7.53 -3.39 -3.67
CA GLU A 106 6.75 -2.25 -4.17
C GLU A 106 6.64 -2.24 -5.71
N PRO A 107 7.73 -2.40 -6.50
CA PRO A 107 7.64 -2.42 -7.96
C PRO A 107 6.84 -3.60 -8.53
N VAL A 108 6.72 -4.68 -7.75
CA VAL A 108 5.99 -5.90 -8.14
C VAL A 108 4.52 -5.80 -7.74
N GLN A 109 4.24 -5.30 -6.53
CA GLN A 109 2.88 -5.21 -5.99
C GLN A 109 2.10 -4.07 -6.62
N TYR A 110 2.71 -2.89 -6.79
CA TYR A 110 1.98 -1.70 -7.23
C TYR A 110 1.27 -1.92 -8.59
N PRO A 111 1.93 -2.40 -9.66
CA PRO A 111 1.26 -2.61 -10.95
C PRO A 111 0.19 -3.71 -10.92
N GLN A 112 0.28 -4.63 -9.96
CA GLN A 112 -0.63 -5.78 -9.85
C GLN A 112 -1.87 -5.47 -9.01
N MET A 113 -1.72 -4.61 -8.01
CA MET A 113 -2.78 -4.26 -7.05
C MET A 113 -3.42 -2.90 -7.36
N VAL A 114 -2.68 -1.96 -7.95
CA VAL A 114 -3.18 -0.65 -8.38
C VAL A 114 -3.36 -0.68 -9.89
N LYS A 115 -4.60 -0.94 -10.33
CA LYS A 115 -4.93 -1.13 -11.74
C LYS A 115 -5.96 -0.13 -12.20
N ARG A 116 -5.71 0.47 -13.36
CA ARG A 116 -6.71 1.25 -14.07
C ARG A 116 -7.88 0.33 -14.41
N VAL A 117 -9.08 0.80 -14.12
CA VAL A 117 -10.32 0.16 -14.59
C VAL A 117 -10.85 0.95 -15.78
N THR A 118 -11.75 0.36 -16.55
CA THR A 118 -12.50 1.07 -17.60
C THR A 118 -13.96 1.15 -17.18
N MET A 119 -14.68 2.18 -17.63
CA MET A 119 -16.13 2.28 -17.40
C MET A 119 -16.90 1.07 -17.94
N ALA A 120 -16.51 0.56 -19.12
CA ALA A 120 -17.14 -0.61 -19.72
C ALA A 120 -17.04 -1.83 -18.81
N ASN A 121 -15.83 -2.16 -18.34
CA ASN A 121 -15.60 -3.30 -17.45
C ASN A 121 -16.37 -3.15 -16.13
N GLN A 122 -16.46 -1.93 -15.59
CA GLN A 122 -17.19 -1.68 -14.34
C GLN A 122 -18.69 -1.84 -14.51
N VAL A 123 -19.27 -1.36 -15.61
CA VAL A 123 -20.70 -1.53 -15.90
C VAL A 123 -21.04 -2.99 -16.16
N GLU A 124 -20.25 -3.68 -16.99
CA GLU A 124 -20.45 -5.11 -17.30
C GLU A 124 -20.35 -5.98 -16.03
N SER A 125 -19.44 -5.64 -15.11
CA SER A 125 -19.27 -6.34 -13.84
C SER A 125 -20.28 -5.92 -12.76
N GLY A 126 -21.20 -4.99 -13.05
CA GLY A 126 -22.18 -4.48 -12.07
C GLY A 126 -21.57 -3.62 -10.96
N ASN A 127 -20.35 -3.11 -11.15
CA ASN A 127 -19.56 -2.33 -10.19
C ASN A 127 -19.70 -0.81 -10.41
N ALA A 128 -20.80 -0.34 -11.00
CA ALA A 128 -21.08 1.09 -11.10
C ALA A 128 -21.45 1.65 -9.72
N PHE A 129 -21.12 2.92 -9.45
CA PHE A 129 -21.59 3.58 -8.23
C PHE A 129 -23.11 3.69 -8.22
N ARG A 130 -23.75 3.23 -7.14
CA ARG A 130 -25.22 3.20 -7.00
C ARG A 130 -25.90 4.55 -7.27
N ASN A 131 -25.34 5.63 -6.73
CA ASN A 131 -25.94 6.97 -6.83
C ASN A 131 -25.36 7.80 -7.99
N TYR A 132 -24.23 7.39 -8.56
CA TYR A 132 -23.52 8.13 -9.61
C TYR A 132 -23.00 7.16 -10.68
N PRO A 133 -23.86 6.54 -11.50
CA PRO A 133 -23.44 5.46 -12.42
C PRO A 133 -22.39 5.86 -13.46
N HIS A 134 -22.23 7.16 -13.72
CA HIS A 134 -21.23 7.71 -14.64
C HIS A 134 -19.90 8.09 -13.97
N ALA A 135 -19.81 8.01 -12.64
CA ALA A 135 -18.56 8.26 -11.93
C ALA A 135 -17.59 7.09 -12.15
N HIS A 136 -16.36 7.42 -12.56
CA HIS A 136 -15.35 6.41 -12.87
C HIS A 136 -14.63 5.89 -11.63
N TYR A 137 -14.26 6.78 -10.71
CA TYR A 137 -13.63 6.48 -9.44
C TYR A 137 -13.85 7.67 -8.50
N ALA A 138 -13.70 7.43 -7.20
CA ALA A 138 -13.68 8.48 -6.18
C ALA A 138 -12.23 8.70 -5.74
N THR A 139 -11.85 9.96 -5.54
CA THR A 139 -10.52 10.33 -5.08
C THR A 139 -10.62 11.01 -3.72
N ASP A 140 -9.78 10.60 -2.78
CA ASP A 140 -9.67 11.23 -1.46
C ASP A 140 -8.20 11.34 -1.04
N ILE A 141 -7.93 12.25 -0.11
CA ILE A 141 -6.60 12.46 0.45
C ILE A 141 -6.57 12.00 1.90
N LYS A 142 -5.75 10.97 2.15
CA LYS A 142 -5.56 10.41 3.47
C LYS A 142 -4.37 11.08 4.16
N PHE A 143 -4.59 11.59 5.37
CA PHE A 143 -3.52 12.01 6.26
C PHE A 143 -3.01 10.82 7.07
N GLN A 144 -1.68 10.63 7.08
CA GLN A 144 -0.99 9.64 7.89
C GLN A 144 -0.13 10.34 8.94
N PRO A 145 -0.44 10.18 10.24
CA PRO A 145 0.39 10.70 11.32
C PRO A 145 1.81 10.15 11.25
N ALA A 146 2.78 10.98 11.60
CA ALA A 146 4.16 10.58 11.74
C ALA A 146 4.79 11.25 12.97
N TYR A 147 5.89 10.68 13.46
CA TYR A 147 6.72 11.36 14.43
C TYR A 147 7.23 12.69 13.88
N ARG A 148 7.43 13.66 14.76
CA ARG A 148 8.05 14.93 14.39
C ARG A 148 9.43 14.66 13.78
N PRO A 149 9.70 15.10 12.55
CA PRO A 149 11.01 14.92 11.95
C PRO A 149 12.10 15.58 12.80
N SER A 150 13.33 15.05 12.71
CA SER A 150 14.51 15.73 13.25
C SER A 150 14.96 16.87 12.33
N GLY A 151 15.74 17.83 12.81
CA GLY A 151 16.29 18.92 11.99
C GLY A 151 15.88 20.32 12.45
N ARG A 152 15.86 21.29 11.52
CA ARG A 152 15.49 22.68 11.83
C ARG A 152 13.98 22.84 11.89
N PHE A 153 13.51 23.84 12.65
CA PHE A 153 12.07 24.12 12.77
C PHE A 153 11.39 24.33 11.40
N THR A 154 12.06 25.02 10.47
CA THR A 154 11.53 25.26 9.12
C THR A 154 11.35 23.99 8.30
N GLU A 155 12.27 23.03 8.43
CA GLU A 155 12.21 21.72 7.76
C GLU A 155 11.12 20.83 8.35
N GLN A 156 10.91 20.93 9.67
CA GLN A 156 9.87 20.16 10.34
C GLN A 156 8.47 20.71 10.04
N LYS A 157 8.34 22.04 9.97
CA LYS A 157 7.06 22.74 9.82
C LYS A 157 6.30 22.32 8.55
N VAL A 158 6.99 21.94 7.48
CA VAL A 158 6.33 21.48 6.23
C VAL A 158 5.55 20.17 6.43
N TYR A 159 5.87 19.38 7.45
CA TYR A 159 5.14 18.17 7.77
C TYR A 159 4.01 18.41 8.79
N PHE A 160 3.90 19.61 9.36
CA PHE A 160 2.87 19.92 10.34
C PHE A 160 1.53 20.22 9.67
N SER A 161 0.51 19.42 9.97
CA SER A 161 -0.85 19.68 9.50
C SER A 161 -1.57 20.66 10.43
N ALA A 162 -1.92 21.84 9.92
CA ALA A 162 -2.69 22.83 10.68
C ALA A 162 -4.11 22.35 11.04
N LYS A 163 -4.69 21.45 10.22
CA LYS A 163 -6.00 20.82 10.41
C LYS A 163 -5.96 19.79 11.54
N HIS A 164 -4.99 18.88 11.51
CA HIS A 164 -4.90 17.78 12.47
C HIS A 164 -4.07 18.10 13.72
N LYS A 165 -3.35 19.23 13.74
CA LYS A 165 -2.44 19.66 14.82
C LYS A 165 -1.32 18.67 15.14
N ILE A 166 -0.93 17.84 14.16
CA ILE A 166 0.11 16.82 14.26
C ILE A 166 0.96 16.78 12.99
N TYR A 167 2.16 16.21 13.11
CA TYR A 167 3.03 15.98 11.96
C TYR A 167 2.59 14.74 11.19
N GLY A 168 2.84 14.74 9.88
CA GLY A 168 2.51 13.59 9.06
C GLY A 168 2.71 13.84 7.58
N PHE A 169 2.21 12.87 6.83
CA PHE A 169 2.21 12.83 5.39
C PHE A 169 0.80 12.76 4.86
N LYS A 170 0.63 13.06 3.58
CA LYS A 170 -0.63 12.92 2.87
C LYS A 170 -0.42 12.08 1.62
N ILE A 171 -1.38 11.22 1.32
CA ILE A 171 -1.44 10.48 0.06
C ILE A 171 -2.80 10.71 -0.57
N GLU A 172 -2.83 10.95 -1.87
CA GLU A 172 -4.05 10.88 -2.66
C GLU A 172 -4.27 9.44 -3.11
N CYS A 173 -5.48 8.92 -2.93
CA CYS A 173 -5.84 7.59 -3.38
C CYS A 173 -7.16 7.67 -4.15
N SER A 174 -7.16 7.11 -5.36
CA SER A 174 -8.35 6.96 -6.18
C SER A 174 -8.83 5.51 -6.12
N VAL A 175 -10.12 5.31 -5.85
CA VAL A 175 -10.75 4.01 -5.64
C VAL A 175 -12.00 3.89 -6.50
N ALA A 176 -12.15 2.76 -7.19
CA ALA A 176 -13.36 2.39 -7.91
C ALA A 176 -14.08 1.23 -7.20
N PRO A 177 -15.40 1.06 -7.37
CA PRO A 177 -16.11 -0.05 -6.75
C PRO A 177 -15.56 -1.40 -7.27
N PRO A 178 -15.59 -2.47 -6.46
CA PRO A 178 -16.11 -2.54 -5.08
C PRO A 178 -15.15 -2.03 -3.99
N GLY A 179 -14.03 -1.40 -4.36
CA GLY A 179 -12.97 -0.98 -3.42
C GLY A 179 -11.57 -1.13 -4.00
N LEU A 180 -11.44 -1.12 -5.34
CA LEU A 180 -10.19 -1.32 -6.05
C LEU A 180 -9.43 0.01 -6.14
N ALA A 181 -8.18 0.01 -5.68
CA ALA A 181 -7.29 1.15 -5.88
C ALA A 181 -6.94 1.25 -7.37
N VAL A 182 -7.20 2.42 -7.97
CA VAL A 182 -6.92 2.68 -9.39
C VAL A 182 -5.69 3.55 -9.60
N ASP A 183 -5.35 4.36 -8.60
CA ASP A 183 -4.21 5.26 -8.61
C ASP A 183 -3.89 5.72 -7.19
N VAL A 184 -2.59 5.83 -6.86
CA VAL A 184 -2.11 6.31 -5.56
C VAL A 184 -0.96 7.28 -5.81
N SER A 185 -0.92 8.38 -5.07
CA SER A 185 0.16 9.35 -5.19
C SER A 185 1.39 8.99 -4.37
N ASP A 186 2.52 9.57 -4.75
CA ASP A 186 3.61 9.78 -3.82
C ASP A 186 3.14 10.57 -2.60
N HIS A 187 3.86 10.41 -1.50
CA HIS A 187 3.56 11.15 -0.29
C HIS A 187 3.82 12.65 -0.48
N SER A 188 2.96 13.46 0.12
CA SER A 188 3.11 14.90 0.26
C SER A 188 3.31 15.29 1.73
N PRO A 189 3.99 16.41 2.02
CA PRO A 189 4.12 16.90 3.38
C PRO A 189 2.75 17.24 4.01
N GLY A 190 2.60 17.00 5.32
CA GLY A 190 1.36 17.20 6.05
C GLY A 190 0.79 18.64 6.03
N SER A 191 1.62 19.65 5.74
CA SER A 191 1.17 21.03 5.58
C SER A 191 0.53 21.30 4.21
N CYS A 192 0.70 20.42 3.23
CA CYS A 192 0.13 20.59 1.89
C CYS A 192 -1.41 20.59 1.96
N SER A 193 -2.07 21.45 1.20
CA SER A 193 -3.54 21.49 1.18
C SER A 193 -4.10 20.38 0.30
N ASP A 194 -5.28 19.87 0.64
CA ASP A 194 -5.91 18.78 -0.10
C ASP A 194 -6.19 19.22 -1.56
N VAL A 195 -6.66 20.45 -1.73
CA VAL A 195 -6.92 21.05 -3.06
C VAL A 195 -5.64 21.17 -3.89
N THR A 196 -4.52 21.57 -3.28
CA THR A 196 -3.23 21.67 -3.98
C THR A 196 -2.81 20.32 -4.53
N MET A 197 -2.88 19.26 -3.71
CA MET A 197 -2.52 17.92 -4.14
C MET A 197 -3.36 17.43 -5.33
N MET A 198 -4.68 17.64 -5.29
CA MET A 198 -5.58 17.27 -6.40
C MET A 198 -5.28 18.06 -7.67
N LEU A 199 -4.98 19.36 -7.55
CA LEU A 199 -4.67 20.22 -8.69
C LEU A 199 -3.33 19.86 -9.33
N ASP A 200 -2.31 19.54 -8.53
CA ASP A 200 -1.00 19.11 -9.02
C ASP A 200 -1.11 17.80 -9.84
N ARG A 201 -2.10 16.95 -9.52
CA ARG A 201 -2.38 15.68 -10.21
C ARG A 201 -3.45 15.77 -11.31
N LEU A 202 -3.93 16.97 -11.64
CA LEU A 202 -5.00 17.16 -12.62
C LEU A 202 -4.70 16.53 -13.99
N THR A 203 -3.44 16.54 -14.43
CA THR A 203 -3.02 15.90 -15.68
C THR A 203 -3.22 14.38 -15.63
N VAL A 204 -2.92 13.74 -14.50
CA VAL A 204 -3.11 12.29 -14.30
C VAL A 204 -4.60 11.97 -14.35
N HIS A 205 -5.44 12.71 -13.61
CA HIS A 205 -6.89 12.50 -13.63
C HIS A 205 -7.48 12.69 -15.03
N ARG A 206 -7.06 13.72 -15.76
CA ARG A 206 -7.51 13.95 -17.14
C ARG A 206 -7.13 12.82 -18.07
N GLN A 207 -5.95 12.22 -17.90
CA GLN A 207 -5.55 11.05 -18.69
C GLN A 207 -6.36 9.81 -18.33
N MET A 208 -6.63 9.61 -17.03
CA MET A 208 -7.44 8.50 -16.52
C MET A 208 -8.91 8.55 -16.98
N LEU A 209 -9.44 9.75 -17.23
CA LEU A 209 -10.82 9.97 -17.66
C LEU A 209 -11.00 9.98 -19.18
N ARG A 210 -9.93 9.76 -19.97
CA ARG A 210 -10.06 9.66 -21.42
C ARG A 210 -10.83 8.40 -21.77
N LYS A 211 -11.74 8.53 -22.75
CA LYS A 211 -12.41 7.40 -23.36
C LYS A 211 -11.41 6.61 -24.20
N ASP A 212 -11.45 5.29 -24.06
CA ASP A 212 -10.75 4.39 -24.97
C ASP A 212 -11.54 4.26 -26.28
N ASP A 213 -10.86 3.98 -27.40
CA ASP A 213 -11.47 3.87 -28.74
C ASP A 213 -12.53 2.75 -28.85
N THR A 214 -12.61 1.87 -27.86
CA THR A 214 -13.59 0.77 -27.76
C THR A 214 -14.86 1.14 -26.98
N SER A 215 -14.96 2.37 -26.48
CA SER A 215 -16.16 2.82 -25.77
C SER A 215 -17.34 3.01 -26.73
N GLY A 216 -18.48 2.40 -26.38
CA GLY A 216 -19.73 2.54 -27.14
C GLY A 216 -20.21 4.00 -27.22
N PRO A 217 -21.18 4.29 -28.12
CA PRO A 217 -21.67 5.65 -28.33
C PRO A 217 -22.16 6.28 -27.02
N GLU A 218 -22.03 7.60 -26.92
CA GLU A 218 -22.55 8.36 -25.79
C GLU A 218 -24.03 8.03 -25.58
N MET A 219 -24.35 7.45 -24.42
CA MET A 219 -25.72 7.43 -23.91
C MET A 219 -26.06 8.89 -23.58
N GLY A 220 -26.54 9.62 -24.59
CA GLY A 220 -26.90 11.05 -24.54
C GLY A 220 -28.12 11.32 -23.67
N GLY A 221 -28.05 10.97 -22.38
CA GLY A 221 -28.94 11.51 -21.36
C GLY A 221 -28.32 12.77 -20.79
N GLU A 222 -29.13 13.82 -20.59
CA GLU A 222 -28.72 14.97 -19.79
C GLU A 222 -28.12 14.48 -18.45
N PRO A 223 -26.99 15.03 -17.99
CA PRO A 223 -26.51 14.73 -16.66
C PRO A 223 -27.64 15.09 -15.68
N PRO A 224 -28.00 14.22 -14.71
CA PRO A 224 -28.95 14.60 -13.69
C PRO A 224 -28.44 15.89 -13.04
N GLN A 225 -29.28 16.93 -13.03
CA GLN A 225 -28.96 18.17 -12.34
C GLN A 225 -28.48 17.80 -10.94
N PHE A 226 -27.29 18.30 -10.57
CA PHE A 226 -26.86 18.24 -9.18
C PHE A 226 -28.01 18.82 -8.35
N PRO A 227 -28.49 18.11 -7.31
CA PRO A 227 -29.45 18.72 -6.40
C PRO A 227 -28.83 20.03 -5.91
N ASP A 228 -29.62 21.09 -5.82
CA ASP A 228 -29.19 22.33 -5.20
C ASP A 228 -28.92 22.04 -3.71
N ILE A 229 -27.68 21.70 -3.37
CA ILE A 229 -27.24 21.47 -1.99
C ILE A 229 -26.64 22.78 -1.48
N TYR A 230 -27.43 23.85 -1.43
CA TYR A 230 -27.24 24.95 -0.48
C TYR A 230 -28.60 25.64 -0.23
N PRO A 231 -29.03 25.80 1.04
CA PRO A 231 -30.12 26.71 1.39
C PRO A 231 -29.73 28.19 1.25
#